data_AF-A0A364LDS9-F1
#
_entry.id   AF-A0A364LDS9-F1
#
_cell.length_a   1.000
_cell.length_b   1.000
_cell.length_c   1.000
_cell.angle_alpha   90.00
_cell.angle_beta   90.00
_cell.angle_gamma   90.00
#
_symmetry.space_group_name_H-M   'P 1'
#
loop_
_entity.id
_entity.type
_entity.pdbx_description
1 polymer ?
#
loop_
_entity_poly.entity_id
_entity_poly.type
_entity_poly.pdbx_seq_one_letter_code
_entity_poly.pdbx_strand_id
1 'polypeptide(L)'
;MNADTYHRSNRSNRRQNGNQIRGPHSALTDFLASNNISAAQIQNDYQERLRQAEREAEREQRENGEAEAEYEEGTTGESPEEKKKRKRKEAATLAKIKQGKEFARRKAARKGEDSDDDEIARDMMHQKSRPLPGQLDNCEICQKRFTVTPYSKTGPDGGLLCAKCSKELAKDEKKAKPKKTAPKTSRRQNQSKLLDGIAQQGASSLVEMCTKKVADNINDVEEFGDLPPQLLHRLSQILSKRRVLTPRTLQLFLRSDFDAINIYDCGKLETDDFEKIFTFMPHLAHVNLRFAGQMKDRVLEYMMDRQLKIKHLQLDAANLISDGCWRQLFMKLGPQLEGLKLSNLDSSFDDETVVALSKQCPNLRRLKLSHCWKIGDEALAALGNLTKLEHLSINMLRDVQPTSVITLVDKLGPKLHTLSLQGFHDCDDALLKKIHTRCSRLEKLRLSDNVVCTDKGYVDLFTGWSNPPLKFVDLSSTRDIDNSNPNGPEEPVGLASQGFIALMEHSGSKLERMNISSCRHISRDAFEKVFADGRAYPALKDLDISFQTVMNDFIVTSIFKCCPALQKLTAFACFNVVNVRVPAGVALIGGLRAQDSIVVEGDL
;
A
#
# COMPACT_ATOMS: atom_id res chain seq x y z
N MET A 1 -30.01 2.37 -59.20
CA MET A 1 -31.46 2.05 -59.09
C MET A 1 -31.90 2.40 -57.68
N ASN A 2 -33.07 3.03 -57.53
CA ASN A 2 -33.93 3.28 -56.35
C ASN A 2 -33.25 3.53 -54.97
N ALA A 3 -33.38 4.66 -54.25
CA ALA A 3 -34.52 5.55 -53.90
C ALA A 3 -35.48 4.98 -52.82
N ASP A 4 -35.96 5.73 -51.80
CA ASP A 4 -35.67 7.14 -51.38
C ASP A 4 -35.19 7.25 -49.89
N THR A 5 -35.90 7.61 -48.79
CA THR A 5 -37.30 8.06 -48.58
C THR A 5 -37.46 9.04 -47.37
N TYR A 6 -37.20 10.35 -47.58
CA TYR A 6 -37.72 11.50 -46.77
C TYR A 6 -37.25 11.60 -45.27
N HIS A 7 -37.45 12.69 -44.47
CA HIS A 7 -38.35 13.86 -44.54
C HIS A 7 -37.76 15.15 -43.87
N ARG A 8 -38.24 16.35 -44.26
CA ARG A 8 -38.05 17.65 -43.53
C ARG A 8 -39.10 17.80 -42.38
N SER A 9 -39.11 18.76 -41.43
CA SER A 9 -38.69 20.18 -41.47
C SER A 9 -38.63 20.91 -40.10
N ASN A 10 -37.90 22.04 -40.07
CA ASN A 10 -38.01 23.25 -39.24
C ASN A 10 -39.15 23.40 -38.20
N ARG A 11 -38.82 23.92 -37.01
CA ARG A 11 -38.96 25.38 -36.72
C ARG A 11 -38.18 25.85 -35.49
N SER A 12 -37.86 27.15 -35.48
CA SER A 12 -37.15 27.86 -34.43
C SER A 12 -38.09 28.76 -33.63
N ASN A 13 -37.69 29.13 -32.41
CA ASN A 13 -38.15 30.39 -31.80
C ASN A 13 -37.03 31.01 -30.94
N ARG A 14 -37.00 32.34 -30.86
CA ARG A 14 -35.82 33.11 -30.44
C ARG A 14 -36.20 34.16 -29.40
N ARG A 15 -35.55 34.17 -28.24
CA ARG A 15 -35.49 35.34 -27.35
C ARG A 15 -34.08 35.55 -26.83
N GLN A 16 -33.66 36.81 -26.78
CA GLN A 16 -32.35 37.25 -26.33
C GLN A 16 -32.44 37.72 -24.87
N ASN A 17 -31.38 37.53 -24.10
CA ASN A 17 -30.69 38.59 -23.35
C ASN A 17 -29.53 38.02 -22.51
N GLY A 18 -28.58 38.89 -22.14
CA GLY A 18 -27.52 38.60 -21.18
C GLY A 18 -26.16 38.25 -21.79
N ASN A 19 -25.26 39.23 -21.86
CA ASN A 19 -23.83 38.97 -22.00
C ASN A 19 -23.30 38.36 -20.69
N GLN A 20 -22.65 37.20 -20.76
CA GLN A 20 -21.63 36.81 -19.78
C GLN A 20 -20.59 35.89 -20.44
N ILE A 21 -19.33 36.09 -20.08
CA ILE A 21 -18.18 35.44 -20.72
C ILE A 21 -18.02 34.03 -20.14
N ARG A 22 -17.95 33.01 -21.00
CA ARG A 22 -17.69 31.62 -20.59
C ARG A 22 -16.22 31.44 -20.21
N GLY A 23 -15.96 31.28 -18.91
CA GLY A 23 -14.79 30.52 -18.44
C GLY A 23 -15.02 29.00 -18.60
N PRO A 24 -13.99 28.17 -18.43
CA PRO A 24 -14.17 26.71 -18.41
C PRO A 24 -15.00 26.28 -17.19
N HIS A 25 -16.05 25.51 -17.42
CA HIS A 25 -16.75 24.82 -16.33
C HIS A 25 -15.81 23.77 -15.73
N SER A 26 -15.83 23.64 -14.39
CA SER A 26 -15.04 22.62 -13.72
C SER A 26 -15.73 21.27 -13.80
N ALA A 27 -14.99 20.16 -13.83
CA ALA A 27 -15.57 18.81 -13.84
C ALA A 27 -16.47 18.54 -12.61
N LEU A 28 -16.26 19.25 -11.49
CA LEU A 28 -17.14 19.23 -10.32
C LEU A 28 -18.53 19.82 -10.61
N THR A 29 -18.61 20.83 -11.48
CA THR A 29 -19.87 21.48 -11.88
C THR A 29 -20.73 20.53 -12.71
N ASP A 30 -20.13 19.82 -13.67
CA ASP A 30 -20.83 18.82 -14.50
C ASP A 30 -21.20 17.56 -13.71
N PHE A 31 -20.36 17.17 -12.74
CA PHE A 31 -20.68 16.09 -11.80
C PHE A 31 -21.90 16.41 -10.91
N LEU A 32 -21.98 17.64 -10.37
CA LEU A 32 -23.14 18.05 -9.57
C LEU A 32 -24.42 18.15 -10.42
N ALA A 33 -24.32 18.65 -11.65
CA ALA A 33 -25.44 18.70 -12.59
C ALA A 33 -25.95 17.30 -12.98
N SER A 34 -25.06 16.35 -13.30
CA SER A 34 -25.46 14.98 -13.68
C SER A 34 -26.05 14.15 -12.53
N ASN A 35 -25.83 14.56 -11.28
CA ASN A 35 -26.45 13.96 -10.09
C ASN A 35 -27.71 14.74 -9.59
N ASN A 36 -28.23 15.70 -10.36
CA ASN A 36 -29.34 16.60 -9.97
C ASN A 36 -29.09 17.43 -8.68
N ILE A 37 -27.83 17.66 -8.30
CA ILE A 37 -27.48 18.40 -7.07
C ILE A 37 -27.38 19.90 -7.39
N SER A 38 -28.49 20.61 -7.23
CA SER A 38 -28.54 22.08 -7.41
C SER A 38 -27.93 22.83 -6.23
N ALA A 39 -26.88 23.62 -6.49
CA ALA A 39 -26.25 24.46 -5.47
C ALA A 39 -27.21 25.51 -4.88
N ALA A 40 -28.14 26.05 -5.69
CA ALA A 40 -29.18 26.96 -5.22
C ALA A 40 -30.19 26.28 -4.28
N GLN A 41 -30.43 24.97 -4.48
CA GLN A 41 -31.33 24.19 -3.63
C GLN A 41 -30.68 23.92 -2.26
N ILE A 42 -29.40 23.53 -2.23
CA ILE A 42 -28.61 23.44 -0.98
C ILE A 42 -28.64 24.77 -0.19
N GLN A 43 -28.54 25.90 -0.89
CA GLN A 43 -28.60 27.23 -0.26
C GLN A 43 -29.99 27.57 0.30
N ASN A 44 -31.07 27.19 -0.41
CA ASN A 44 -32.44 27.33 0.08
C ASN A 44 -32.70 26.44 1.31
N ASP A 45 -32.32 25.16 1.26
CA ASP A 45 -32.45 24.21 2.36
C ASP A 45 -31.71 24.67 3.62
N TYR A 46 -30.60 25.40 3.45
CA TYR A 46 -29.86 26.02 4.56
C TYR A 46 -30.61 27.23 5.14
N GLN A 47 -31.18 28.10 4.30
CA GLN A 47 -32.01 29.24 4.73
C GLN A 47 -33.36 28.84 5.33
N GLU A 48 -33.93 27.68 4.97
CA GLU A 48 -35.11 27.14 5.65
C GLU A 48 -34.79 26.59 7.03
N ARG A 49 -33.68 25.84 7.18
CA ARG A 49 -33.23 25.37 8.51
C ARG A 49 -32.90 26.50 9.48
N LEU A 50 -32.32 27.61 9.00
CA LEU A 50 -32.13 28.82 9.82
C LEU A 50 -33.47 29.42 10.26
N ARG A 51 -34.43 29.60 9.35
CA ARG A 51 -35.76 30.14 9.68
C ARG A 51 -36.62 29.21 10.53
N GLN A 52 -36.38 27.90 10.50
CA GLN A 52 -36.95 26.94 11.45
C GLN A 52 -36.36 27.14 12.85
N ALA A 53 -35.04 27.19 12.98
CA ALA A 53 -34.37 27.43 14.26
C ALA A 53 -34.73 28.78 14.90
N GLU A 54 -34.87 29.85 14.09
CA GLU A 54 -35.36 31.16 14.58
C GLU A 54 -36.80 31.05 15.10
N ARG A 55 -37.69 30.34 14.40
CA ARG A 55 -39.08 30.14 14.85
C ARG A 55 -39.19 29.25 16.08
N GLU A 56 -38.32 28.26 16.24
CA GLU A 56 -38.23 27.45 17.45
C GLU A 56 -37.74 28.30 18.64
N ALA A 57 -36.71 29.14 18.44
CA ALA A 57 -36.24 30.09 19.46
C ALA A 57 -37.29 31.15 19.85
N GLU A 58 -38.04 31.71 18.88
CA GLU A 58 -39.18 32.59 19.18
C GLU A 58 -40.28 31.89 19.97
N ARG A 59 -40.47 30.58 19.75
CA ARG A 59 -41.46 29.77 20.46
C ARG A 59 -41.01 29.47 21.88
N GLU A 60 -39.75 29.06 22.08
CA GLU A 60 -39.15 28.90 23.42
C GLU A 60 -39.16 30.21 24.20
N GLN A 61 -38.96 31.37 23.57
CA GLN A 61 -39.07 32.68 24.23
C GLN A 61 -40.50 33.02 24.66
N ARG A 62 -41.52 32.67 23.87
CA ARG A 62 -42.93 32.87 24.26
C ARG A 62 -43.37 31.91 25.36
N GLU A 63 -42.99 30.63 25.27
CA GLU A 63 -43.31 29.61 26.28
C GLU A 63 -42.59 29.83 27.62
N ASN A 64 -41.47 30.58 27.66
CA ASN A 64 -40.89 31.08 28.92
C ASN A 64 -41.45 32.44 29.38
N GLY A 65 -42.08 33.23 28.48
CA GLY A 65 -42.56 34.58 28.77
C GLY A 65 -43.84 34.65 29.61
N GLU A 66 -44.66 33.60 29.58
CA GLU A 66 -45.94 33.53 30.34
C GLU A 66 -45.77 33.00 31.78
N ALA A 67 -44.53 32.88 32.27
CA ALA A 67 -44.21 32.29 33.58
C ALA A 67 -43.47 33.22 34.58
N GLU A 68 -43.19 34.47 34.22
CA GLU A 68 -42.48 35.45 35.07
C GLU A 68 -43.32 36.72 35.31
N ALA A 69 -44.55 36.55 35.78
CA ALA A 69 -45.49 37.66 35.99
C ALA A 69 -46.38 37.53 37.26
N GLU A 70 -45.82 37.13 38.41
CA GLU A 70 -46.40 37.48 39.73
C GLU A 70 -45.40 37.42 40.91
N TYR A 71 -45.49 38.42 41.79
CA TYR A 71 -44.88 38.63 43.12
C TYR A 71 -43.35 38.73 43.31
N GLU A 72 -42.92 39.95 43.65
CA GLU A 72 -41.71 40.25 44.41
C GLU A 72 -41.94 40.15 45.94
N GLU A 73 -40.83 40.12 46.70
CA GLU A 73 -40.72 40.24 48.18
C GLU A 73 -41.42 39.20 49.09
N GLY A 74 -40.74 38.79 50.18
CA GLY A 74 -41.34 38.00 51.27
C GLY A 74 -40.50 36.83 51.79
N THR A 75 -39.64 37.11 52.77
CA THR A 75 -38.76 36.17 53.50
C THR A 75 -39.28 34.77 53.87
N THR A 76 -38.34 33.81 53.92
CA THR A 76 -38.34 32.52 54.67
C THR A 76 -39.31 31.40 54.24
N GLY A 77 -38.83 30.50 53.36
CA GLY A 77 -39.40 29.15 53.23
C GLY A 77 -39.18 28.42 51.90
N GLU A 78 -37.94 28.03 51.55
CA GLU A 78 -37.64 27.37 50.26
C GLU A 78 -38.52 26.13 49.97
N SER A 79 -39.31 26.22 48.90
CA SER A 79 -40.18 25.16 48.39
C SER A 79 -39.38 23.94 47.89
N PRO A 80 -39.95 22.72 47.96
CA PRO A 80 -39.34 21.53 47.37
C PRO A 80 -39.00 21.66 45.88
N GLU A 81 -39.77 22.48 45.14
CA GLU A 81 -39.57 22.66 43.70
C GLU A 81 -38.44 23.64 43.38
N GLU A 82 -38.29 24.71 44.16
CA GLU A 82 -37.15 25.62 44.07
C GLU A 82 -35.83 24.89 44.38
N LYS A 83 -35.83 24.04 45.42
CA LYS A 83 -34.69 23.17 45.76
C LYS A 83 -34.33 22.22 44.60
N LYS A 84 -35.33 21.68 43.88
CA LYS A 84 -35.08 20.93 42.63
C LYS A 84 -34.53 21.82 41.52
N LYS A 85 -35.11 23.00 41.26
CA LYS A 85 -34.70 23.96 40.21
C LYS A 85 -33.25 24.43 40.42
N ARG A 86 -32.85 24.73 41.67
CA ARG A 86 -31.47 25.06 42.04
C ARG A 86 -30.51 23.90 41.82
N LYS A 87 -30.79 22.71 42.37
CA LYS A 87 -29.92 21.52 42.19
C LYS A 87 -29.72 21.16 40.71
N ARG A 88 -30.74 21.35 39.86
CA ARG A 88 -30.62 21.14 38.40
C ARG A 88 -29.69 22.18 37.73
N LYS A 89 -29.78 23.47 38.08
CA LYS A 89 -28.86 24.52 37.59
C LYS A 89 -27.41 24.30 38.07
N GLU A 90 -27.24 23.87 39.32
CA GLU A 90 -25.93 23.56 39.91
C GLU A 90 -25.26 22.38 39.20
N ALA A 91 -25.95 21.24 39.06
CA ALA A 91 -25.46 20.07 38.33
C ALA A 91 -25.11 20.37 36.86
N ALA A 92 -25.91 21.19 36.17
CA ALA A 92 -25.62 21.63 34.80
C ALA A 92 -24.37 22.52 34.72
N THR A 93 -24.09 23.32 35.76
CA THR A 93 -22.88 24.15 35.85
C THR A 93 -21.65 23.29 36.10
N LEU A 94 -21.72 22.35 37.04
CA LEU A 94 -20.64 21.38 37.32
C LEU A 94 -20.32 20.53 36.09
N ALA A 95 -21.33 20.05 35.35
CA ALA A 95 -21.13 19.31 34.11
C ALA A 95 -20.36 20.12 33.04
N LYS A 96 -20.65 21.43 32.90
CA LYS A 96 -19.89 22.32 32.01
C LYS A 96 -18.45 22.54 32.50
N ILE A 97 -18.24 22.65 33.81
CA ILE A 97 -16.89 22.76 34.40
C ILE A 97 -16.05 21.50 34.12
N LYS A 98 -16.63 20.29 34.29
CA LYS A 98 -15.94 19.00 34.01
C LYS A 98 -15.48 18.86 32.56
N GLN A 99 -16.13 19.52 31.61
CA GLN A 99 -15.75 19.54 30.18
C GLN A 99 -14.61 20.54 29.87
N GLY A 100 -14.23 21.40 30.83
CA GLY A 100 -13.19 22.41 30.66
C GLY A 100 -11.77 21.84 30.65
N LYS A 101 -10.90 22.40 29.79
CA LYS A 101 -9.47 22.03 29.72
C LYS A 101 -8.72 22.25 31.05
N GLU A 102 -9.15 23.20 31.88
CA GLU A 102 -8.54 23.44 33.19
C GLU A 102 -8.96 22.38 34.23
N PHE A 103 -10.20 21.89 34.20
CA PHE A 103 -10.62 20.74 35.02
C PHE A 103 -9.80 19.50 34.68
N ALA A 104 -9.65 19.20 33.38
CA ALA A 104 -8.80 18.10 32.91
C ALA A 104 -7.32 18.25 33.38
N ARG A 105 -6.80 19.48 33.48
CA ARG A 105 -5.46 19.76 34.05
C ARG A 105 -5.41 19.53 35.55
N ARG A 106 -6.41 20.00 36.32
CA ARG A 106 -6.47 19.77 37.79
C ARG A 106 -6.62 18.29 38.13
N LYS A 107 -7.50 17.56 37.44
CA LYS A 107 -7.67 16.10 37.58
C LYS A 107 -6.40 15.32 37.22
N ALA A 108 -5.64 15.77 36.22
CA ALA A 108 -4.36 15.15 35.88
C ALA A 108 -3.26 15.41 36.93
N ALA A 109 -3.37 16.48 37.73
CA ALA A 109 -2.41 16.85 38.77
C ALA A 109 -2.65 16.09 40.10
N ARG A 110 -3.90 15.96 40.56
CA ARG A 110 -4.26 15.18 41.77
C ARG A 110 -4.28 13.64 41.56
N LYS A 111 -3.61 13.13 40.52
CA LYS A 111 -3.77 11.73 40.08
C LYS A 111 -2.96 10.75 40.95
N GLY A 112 -3.50 10.44 42.12
CA GLY A 112 -2.96 9.53 43.13
C GLY A 112 -3.74 9.54 44.45
N GLU A 113 -4.67 10.48 44.62
CA GLU A 113 -5.56 10.64 45.76
C GLU A 113 -7.02 10.40 45.29
N ASP A 114 -7.85 9.75 46.13
CA ASP A 114 -9.27 9.47 45.81
C ASP A 114 -10.17 10.72 46.01
N SER A 115 -9.90 11.79 45.25
CA SER A 115 -10.72 13.02 45.20
C SER A 115 -11.77 12.91 44.07
N ASP A 116 -13.03 13.21 44.41
CA ASP A 116 -14.19 13.06 43.52
C ASP A 116 -14.23 14.15 42.43
N ASP A 117 -14.68 13.78 41.22
CA ASP A 117 -14.84 14.71 40.10
C ASP A 117 -15.81 15.85 40.42
N ASP A 118 -16.87 15.61 41.21
CA ASP A 118 -17.79 16.68 41.63
C ASP A 118 -17.20 17.59 42.72
N GLU A 119 -16.25 17.10 43.52
CA GLU A 119 -15.51 17.93 44.46
C GLU A 119 -14.61 18.92 43.71
N ILE A 120 -13.76 18.42 42.79
CA ILE A 120 -12.88 19.27 41.95
C ILE A 120 -13.70 20.29 41.14
N ALA A 121 -14.90 19.92 40.68
CA ALA A 121 -15.78 20.83 39.94
C ALA A 121 -16.42 21.90 40.85
N ARG A 122 -16.80 21.58 42.09
CA ARG A 122 -17.28 22.55 43.09
C ARG A 122 -16.16 23.50 43.55
N ASP A 123 -14.96 22.98 43.76
CA ASP A 123 -13.73 23.73 44.07
C ASP A 123 -13.46 24.82 43.01
N MET A 124 -13.71 24.51 41.72
CA MET A 124 -13.64 25.47 40.61
C MET A 124 -14.83 26.44 40.53
N MET A 125 -16.02 26.06 41.02
CA MET A 125 -17.23 26.90 41.01
C MET A 125 -17.22 27.99 42.10
N HIS A 126 -16.56 27.73 43.24
CA HIS A 126 -16.47 28.70 44.35
C HIS A 126 -15.33 29.73 44.19
N GLN A 127 -14.42 29.57 43.23
CA GLN A 127 -13.40 30.57 42.90
C GLN A 127 -14.05 31.76 42.20
N LYS A 128 -14.17 32.89 42.92
CA LYS A 128 -14.93 34.09 42.51
C LYS A 128 -14.63 34.57 41.08
N SER A 129 -15.66 35.13 40.44
CA SER A 129 -15.65 35.67 39.08
C SER A 129 -14.43 36.60 38.83
N ARG A 130 -13.53 36.15 37.95
CA ARG A 130 -12.32 36.90 37.58
C ARG A 130 -12.67 38.14 36.74
N PRO A 131 -11.95 39.27 36.88
CA PRO A 131 -12.14 40.45 36.05
C PRO A 131 -11.94 40.14 34.55
N LEU A 132 -12.76 40.77 33.72
CA LEU A 132 -12.79 40.54 32.27
C LEU A 132 -11.60 41.23 31.56
N PRO A 133 -11.15 40.71 30.41
CA PRO A 133 -10.12 41.36 29.61
C PRO A 133 -10.46 42.83 29.30
N GLY A 134 -9.53 43.73 29.61
CA GLY A 134 -9.71 45.19 29.57
C GLY A 134 -9.83 45.85 30.95
N GLN A 135 -10.21 45.10 31.99
CA GLN A 135 -10.28 45.61 33.37
C GLN A 135 -8.89 45.66 34.04
N LEU A 136 -8.75 46.41 35.14
CA LEU A 136 -7.52 46.51 35.93
C LEU A 136 -7.58 45.60 37.16
N ASP A 137 -6.56 44.78 37.35
CA ASP A 137 -6.40 43.87 38.50
C ASP A 137 -4.95 43.96 39.07
N ASN A 138 -4.70 43.42 40.26
CA ASN A 138 -3.38 43.41 40.90
C ASN A 138 -2.66 42.07 40.67
N CYS A 139 -1.36 42.13 40.33
CA CYS A 139 -0.56 40.93 40.09
C CYS A 139 -0.29 40.16 41.38
N GLU A 140 -0.75 38.91 41.51
CA GLU A 140 -0.58 38.06 42.71
C GLU A 140 0.82 38.14 43.34
N ILE A 141 1.87 37.93 42.53
CA ILE A 141 3.27 37.83 42.99
C ILE A 141 3.91 39.19 43.35
N CYS A 142 3.51 40.30 42.74
CA CYS A 142 4.20 41.60 42.91
C CYS A 142 3.28 42.78 43.25
N GLN A 143 1.99 42.50 43.46
CA GLN A 143 0.87 43.40 43.78
C GLN A 143 0.70 44.63 42.88
N LYS A 144 1.48 44.73 41.79
CA LYS A 144 1.35 45.81 40.81
C LYS A 144 0.06 45.68 40.01
N ARG A 145 -0.74 46.75 40.04
CA ARG A 145 -1.94 46.91 39.20
C ARG A 145 -1.58 46.90 37.72
N PHE A 146 -2.30 46.12 36.92
CA PHE A 146 -2.09 45.93 35.49
C PHE A 146 -3.42 45.66 34.77
N THR A 147 -3.46 45.89 33.45
CA THR A 147 -4.65 45.56 32.64
C THR A 147 -4.68 44.06 32.36
N VAL A 148 -5.79 43.42 32.74
CA VAL A 148 -6.06 42.02 32.41
C VAL A 148 -6.22 41.91 30.90
N THR A 149 -5.41 41.07 30.29
CA THR A 149 -5.53 40.67 28.87
C THR A 149 -5.97 39.20 28.78
N PRO A 150 -6.44 38.72 27.61
CA PRO A 150 -6.74 37.29 27.40
C PRO A 150 -5.54 36.34 27.59
N TYR A 151 -4.33 36.88 27.71
CA TYR A 151 -3.07 36.15 27.87
C TYR A 151 -2.49 36.23 29.30
N SER A 152 -3.23 36.83 30.25
CA SER A 152 -2.82 36.92 31.66
C SER A 152 -2.84 35.52 32.27
N LYS A 153 -1.71 35.08 32.85
CA LYS A 153 -1.66 33.77 33.52
C LYS A 153 -2.20 33.85 34.94
N THR A 154 -2.57 32.70 35.48
CA THR A 154 -2.85 32.51 36.91
C THR A 154 -1.55 32.20 37.67
N GLY A 155 -1.41 32.69 38.90
CA GLY A 155 -0.31 32.35 39.80
C GLY A 155 -0.58 31.08 40.63
N PRO A 156 0.35 30.67 41.52
CA PRO A 156 0.18 29.53 42.41
C PRO A 156 -1.14 29.54 43.20
N ASP A 157 -1.55 30.70 43.72
CA ASP A 157 -2.68 30.81 44.66
C ASP A 157 -4.01 31.20 43.98
N GLY A 158 -4.03 31.28 42.64
CA GLY A 158 -5.26 31.38 41.84
C GLY A 158 -5.64 32.78 41.34
N GLY A 159 -4.88 33.81 41.71
CA GLY A 159 -4.97 35.19 41.22
C GLY A 159 -4.29 35.38 39.85
N LEU A 160 -4.37 36.59 39.29
CA LEU A 160 -3.82 36.88 37.97
C LEU A 160 -2.39 37.47 38.04
N LEU A 161 -1.58 37.19 37.02
CA LEU A 161 -0.20 37.64 36.91
C LEU A 161 0.01 38.64 35.76
N CYS A 162 0.74 39.71 36.05
CA CYS A 162 1.22 40.63 35.01
C CYS A 162 2.21 39.95 34.05
N ALA A 163 2.46 40.60 32.91
CA ALA A 163 3.27 40.04 31.83
C ALA A 163 4.76 39.80 32.17
N LYS A 164 5.30 40.38 33.27
CA LYS A 164 6.65 40.06 33.77
C LYS A 164 6.66 38.74 34.55
N CYS A 165 5.90 38.66 35.64
CA CYS A 165 5.81 37.46 36.47
C CYS A 165 5.34 36.24 35.65
N SER A 166 4.41 36.43 34.72
CA SER A 166 3.96 35.40 33.76
C SER A 166 5.08 34.83 32.86
N LYS A 167 6.15 35.58 32.62
CA LYS A 167 7.34 35.18 31.84
C LYS A 167 8.46 34.64 32.72
N GLU A 168 8.58 35.10 33.96
CA GLU A 168 9.55 34.60 34.95
C GLU A 168 9.17 33.18 35.39
N LEU A 169 7.93 32.95 35.84
CA LEU A 169 7.42 31.62 36.22
C LEU A 169 7.56 30.60 35.06
N ALA A 170 7.40 31.06 33.82
CA ALA A 170 7.56 30.26 32.60
C ALA A 170 9.03 29.96 32.20
N LYS A 171 10.02 30.51 32.91
CA LYS A 171 11.43 30.09 32.82
C LYS A 171 11.71 28.97 33.82
N ASP A 172 11.15 29.05 35.03
CA ASP A 172 11.41 28.09 36.11
C ASP A 172 10.73 26.74 35.87
N GLU A 173 9.50 26.73 35.32
CA GLU A 173 8.80 25.51 34.86
C GLU A 173 9.64 24.64 33.88
N LYS A 174 10.64 25.21 33.17
CA LYS A 174 11.36 24.52 32.08
C LYS A 174 12.42 23.50 32.51
N LYS A 175 12.69 23.32 33.80
CA LYS A 175 13.73 22.37 34.27
C LYS A 175 13.26 20.92 34.46
N ALA A 176 11.95 20.65 34.50
CA ALA A 176 11.41 19.28 34.63
C ALA A 176 11.21 18.60 33.26
N LYS A 177 12.20 17.86 32.76
CA LYS A 177 12.01 16.94 31.61
C LYS A 177 11.33 15.64 32.08
N PRO A 178 10.19 15.22 31.51
CA PRO A 178 9.61 13.91 31.84
C PRO A 178 10.55 12.78 31.38
N LYS A 179 10.62 11.70 32.16
CA LYS A 179 11.36 10.49 31.78
C LYS A 179 10.82 9.97 30.45
N LYS A 180 11.69 9.85 29.43
CA LYS A 180 11.33 9.18 28.18
C LYS A 180 11.09 7.70 28.48
N THR A 181 9.88 7.22 28.21
CA THR A 181 9.66 5.78 28.00
C THR A 181 10.44 5.31 26.76
N ALA A 182 10.73 4.01 26.70
CA ALA A 182 11.49 3.41 25.61
C ALA A 182 10.88 3.80 24.23
N PRO A 183 11.70 3.95 23.17
CA PRO A 183 11.22 4.39 21.87
C PRO A 183 10.23 3.38 21.30
N LYS A 184 8.93 3.69 21.38
CA LYS A 184 7.90 2.97 20.63
C LYS A 184 8.27 3.07 19.15
N THR A 185 8.71 1.97 18.54
CA THR A 185 8.79 1.89 17.09
C THR A 185 7.41 2.22 16.54
N SER A 186 7.37 3.07 15.51
CA SER A 186 6.08 3.54 14.99
C SER A 186 5.26 2.33 14.53
N ARG A 187 3.95 2.33 14.80
CA ARG A 187 3.02 1.27 14.32
C ARG A 187 3.20 1.03 12.82
N ARG A 188 3.42 2.10 12.05
CA ARG A 188 3.74 2.09 10.62
C ARG A 188 5.07 1.38 10.29
N GLN A 189 6.08 1.50 11.15
CA GLN A 189 7.38 0.84 10.98
C GLN A 189 7.30 -0.66 11.27
N ASN A 190 6.57 -1.07 12.32
CA ASN A 190 6.31 -2.49 12.59
C ASN A 190 5.50 -3.12 11.45
N GLN A 191 4.42 -2.47 11.00
CA GLN A 191 3.66 -2.91 9.84
C GLN A 191 4.49 -2.94 8.55
N SER A 192 5.41 -2.00 8.32
CA SER A 192 6.33 -2.06 7.18
C SER A 192 7.28 -3.24 7.25
N LYS A 193 7.83 -3.59 8.43
CA LYS A 193 8.66 -4.80 8.60
C LYS A 193 7.84 -6.06 8.29
N LEU A 194 6.62 -6.14 8.82
CA LEU A 194 5.71 -7.26 8.60
C LEU A 194 5.38 -7.45 7.12
N LEU A 195 5.06 -6.37 6.39
CA LEU A 195 4.86 -6.36 4.93
C LEU A 195 6.11 -6.78 4.14
N ASP A 196 7.30 -6.38 4.60
CA ASP A 196 8.59 -6.83 4.05
C ASP A 196 8.89 -8.31 4.36
N GLY A 197 8.00 -9.03 5.06
CA GLY A 197 8.17 -10.43 5.49
C GLY A 197 9.04 -10.60 6.74
N ILE A 198 9.38 -9.51 7.42
CA ILE A 198 10.35 -9.49 8.52
C ILE A 198 9.62 -9.58 9.87
N ALA A 199 9.23 -10.80 10.26
CA ALA A 199 8.90 -11.14 11.65
C ALA A 199 10.18 -11.12 12.50
N GLN A 200 10.65 -9.91 12.84
CA GLN A 200 11.98 -9.74 13.44
C GLN A 200 12.02 -10.21 14.91
N GLN A 201 12.46 -11.45 15.12
CA GLN A 201 12.91 -11.92 16.42
C GLN A 201 14.30 -11.36 16.76
N GLY A 202 14.51 -11.03 18.03
CA GLY A 202 15.81 -10.59 18.55
C GLY A 202 16.33 -9.25 18.02
N ALA A 203 17.61 -8.99 18.27
CA ALA A 203 18.30 -7.80 17.79
C ALA A 203 18.50 -7.85 16.26
N SER A 204 18.63 -6.68 15.62
CA SER A 204 19.18 -6.63 14.26
C SER A 204 20.65 -7.06 14.29
N SER A 205 21.12 -7.77 13.26
CA SER A 205 22.56 -8.04 13.13
C SER A 205 23.36 -6.74 13.08
N LEU A 206 24.59 -6.75 13.60
CA LEU A 206 25.45 -5.55 13.62
C LEU A 206 25.60 -4.95 12.21
N VAL A 207 25.74 -5.81 11.19
CA VAL A 207 25.76 -5.41 9.77
C VAL A 207 24.51 -4.61 9.39
N GLU A 208 23.31 -5.15 9.59
CA GLU A 208 22.05 -4.47 9.23
C GLU A 208 21.82 -3.20 10.07
N MET A 209 22.35 -3.11 11.29
CA MET A 209 22.36 -1.85 12.07
C MET A 209 23.32 -0.81 11.48
N CYS A 210 24.55 -1.20 11.15
CA CYS A 210 25.54 -0.33 10.50
C CYS A 210 25.04 0.14 9.12
N THR A 211 24.51 -0.75 8.29
CA THR A 211 23.91 -0.41 6.98
C THR A 211 22.77 0.60 7.12
N LYS A 212 21.91 0.45 8.14
CA LYS A 212 20.88 1.46 8.45
C LYS A 212 21.48 2.79 8.87
N LYS A 213 22.48 2.79 9.76
CA LYS A 213 23.16 4.01 10.23
C LYS A 213 23.88 4.75 9.10
N VAL A 214 24.52 4.05 8.17
CA VAL A 214 25.07 4.63 6.93
C VAL A 214 23.96 5.27 6.09
N ALA A 215 22.87 4.53 5.83
CA ALA A 215 21.74 5.04 5.06
C ALA A 215 20.97 6.19 5.75
N ASP A 216 21.06 6.33 7.07
CA ASP A 216 20.49 7.44 7.86
C ASP A 216 21.31 8.73 7.77
N ASN A 217 22.61 8.65 7.43
CA ASN A 217 23.56 9.77 7.45
C ASN A 217 24.26 9.91 6.07
N ILE A 218 23.60 9.45 5.00
CA ILE A 218 24.16 9.31 3.66
C ILE A 218 24.63 10.64 3.02
N ASN A 219 24.12 11.78 3.50
CA ASN A 219 24.55 13.11 3.05
C ASN A 219 25.90 13.53 3.65
N ASP A 220 26.35 12.84 4.69
CA ASP A 220 27.59 13.09 5.44
C ASP A 220 28.68 12.05 5.06
N VAL A 221 28.38 11.17 4.10
CA VAL A 221 29.30 10.17 3.53
C VAL A 221 29.91 10.72 2.25
N GLU A 222 31.24 10.79 2.21
CA GLU A 222 32.00 11.22 1.03
C GLU A 222 32.37 10.02 0.13
N GLU A 223 32.71 8.90 0.73
CA GLU A 223 32.96 7.61 0.05
C GLU A 223 32.52 6.42 0.93
N PHE A 224 32.38 5.25 0.31
CA PHE A 224 32.11 4.00 1.03
C PHE A 224 33.36 3.17 1.33
N GLY A 225 34.51 3.45 0.70
CA GLY A 225 35.68 2.56 0.74
C GLY A 225 35.36 1.14 0.24
N ASP A 226 36.00 0.15 0.87
CA ASP A 226 35.94 -1.28 0.51
C ASP A 226 34.68 -1.99 1.04
N LEU A 227 33.50 -1.54 0.64
CA LEU A 227 32.26 -2.28 0.93
C LEU A 227 32.04 -3.46 -0.03
N PRO A 228 31.79 -4.69 0.48
CA PRO A 228 31.43 -5.83 -0.36
C PRO A 228 30.20 -5.57 -1.26
N PRO A 229 30.14 -6.14 -2.48
CA PRO A 229 29.02 -5.92 -3.41
C PRO A 229 27.63 -6.19 -2.82
N GLN A 230 27.51 -7.19 -1.93
CA GLN A 230 26.27 -7.51 -1.22
C GLN A 230 25.77 -6.35 -0.32
N LEU A 231 26.69 -5.62 0.33
CA LEU A 231 26.34 -4.49 1.18
C LEU A 231 26.03 -3.24 0.36
N LEU A 232 26.74 -3.01 -0.74
CA LEU A 232 26.41 -1.94 -1.70
C LEU A 232 25.04 -2.18 -2.35
N HIS A 233 24.73 -3.42 -2.73
CA HIS A 233 23.41 -3.82 -3.23
C HIS A 233 22.30 -3.56 -2.19
N ARG A 234 22.54 -3.92 -0.93
CA ARG A 234 21.62 -3.66 0.19
C ARG A 234 21.45 -2.17 0.49
N LEU A 235 22.52 -1.37 0.45
CA LEU A 235 22.47 0.08 0.61
C LEU A 235 21.61 0.71 -0.49
N SER A 236 21.85 0.37 -1.76
CA SER A 236 21.05 0.85 -2.90
C SER A 236 19.56 0.58 -2.70
N GLN A 237 19.16 -0.65 -2.33
CA GLN A 237 17.76 -0.98 -2.01
C GLN A 237 17.17 -0.05 -0.93
N ILE A 238 17.93 0.24 0.14
CA ILE A 238 17.48 1.08 1.26
C ILE A 238 17.39 2.55 0.85
N LEU A 239 18.39 3.09 0.13
CA LEU A 239 18.39 4.48 -0.35
C LEU A 239 17.28 4.75 -1.37
N SER A 240 17.03 3.80 -2.29
CA SER A 240 15.90 3.85 -3.21
C SER A 240 14.56 3.72 -2.50
N LYS A 241 14.39 2.81 -1.52
CA LYS A 241 13.16 2.74 -0.71
C LYS A 241 12.90 4.02 0.11
N ARG A 242 13.94 4.80 0.39
CA ARG A 242 13.88 6.14 1.02
C ARG A 242 13.77 7.30 0.01
N ARG A 243 13.88 7.04 -1.29
CA ARG A 243 13.94 8.03 -2.38
C ARG A 243 15.04 9.10 -2.20
N VAL A 244 16.16 8.74 -1.59
CA VAL A 244 17.32 9.63 -1.37
C VAL A 244 18.45 9.41 -2.39
N LEU A 245 18.28 8.47 -3.33
CA LEU A 245 19.23 8.32 -4.42
C LEU A 245 19.11 9.51 -5.39
N THR A 246 20.26 10.11 -5.68
CA THR A 246 20.49 11.40 -6.34
C THR A 246 21.87 11.39 -7.03
N PRO A 247 22.19 12.36 -7.91
CA PRO A 247 23.45 12.38 -8.64
C PRO A 247 24.70 12.38 -7.74
N ARG A 248 24.63 13.05 -6.57
CA ARG A 248 25.69 13.00 -5.54
C ARG A 248 25.85 11.58 -4.97
N THR A 249 24.75 11.00 -4.46
CA THR A 249 24.82 9.66 -3.84
C THR A 249 25.12 8.54 -4.84
N LEU A 250 24.87 8.74 -6.14
CA LEU A 250 25.23 7.77 -7.19
C LEU A 250 26.75 7.55 -7.25
N GLN A 251 27.54 8.61 -7.07
CA GLN A 251 29.01 8.55 -7.11
C GLN A 251 29.56 7.53 -6.11
N LEU A 252 28.93 7.39 -4.94
CA LEU A 252 29.30 6.41 -3.91
C LEU A 252 29.25 4.95 -4.41
N PHE A 253 28.38 4.65 -5.39
CA PHE A 253 28.20 3.33 -6.00
C PHE A 253 29.02 3.09 -7.27
N LEU A 254 29.70 4.10 -7.80
CA LEU A 254 30.56 3.92 -8.98
C LEU A 254 31.86 3.23 -8.54
N ARG A 255 32.20 2.14 -9.23
CA ARG A 255 33.36 1.27 -8.97
C ARG A 255 33.87 0.71 -10.29
N SER A 256 35.12 1.00 -10.64
CA SER A 256 35.73 0.57 -11.90
C SER A 256 36.08 -0.91 -11.93
N ASP A 257 36.31 -1.48 -10.75
CA ASP A 257 36.57 -2.89 -10.45
C ASP A 257 35.31 -3.78 -10.43
N PHE A 258 34.11 -3.18 -10.45
CA PHE A 258 32.84 -3.92 -10.38
C PHE A 258 32.23 -4.16 -11.77
N ASP A 259 31.69 -5.36 -11.97
CA ASP A 259 30.94 -5.76 -13.17
C ASP A 259 29.42 -5.50 -13.06
N ALA A 260 28.95 -5.02 -11.91
CA ALA A 260 27.53 -4.93 -11.59
C ALA A 260 27.10 -3.59 -10.98
N ILE A 261 26.11 -2.93 -11.60
CA ILE A 261 25.44 -1.74 -11.07
C ILE A 261 23.95 -2.02 -10.84
N ASN A 262 23.46 -1.71 -9.64
CA ASN A 262 22.09 -1.99 -9.20
C ASN A 262 21.49 -0.74 -8.52
N ILE A 263 20.54 -0.09 -9.17
CA ILE A 263 19.87 1.13 -8.71
C ILE A 263 18.34 0.94 -8.82
N TYR A 264 17.63 1.10 -7.68
CA TYR A 264 16.22 0.71 -7.56
C TYR A 264 15.21 1.87 -7.65
N ASP A 265 15.67 3.12 -7.67
CA ASP A 265 14.91 4.36 -7.94
C ASP A 265 15.89 5.40 -8.52
N CYS A 266 15.95 5.45 -9.85
CA CYS A 266 16.67 6.42 -10.65
C CYS A 266 15.86 7.70 -10.91
N GLY A 267 14.68 7.88 -10.29
CA GLY A 267 13.74 8.98 -10.57
C GLY A 267 14.20 10.38 -10.14
N LYS A 268 15.50 10.55 -9.89
CA LYS A 268 16.21 11.81 -9.60
C LYS A 268 17.59 11.86 -10.29
N LEU A 269 17.87 10.97 -11.23
CA LEU A 269 19.10 10.94 -12.03
C LEU A 269 18.83 11.52 -13.41
N GLU A 270 19.77 12.29 -13.93
CA GLU A 270 19.67 12.89 -15.26
C GLU A 270 20.47 12.10 -16.31
N THR A 271 20.30 12.46 -17.58
CA THR A 271 20.96 11.82 -18.73
C THR A 271 22.48 11.63 -18.54
N ASP A 272 23.18 12.68 -18.11
CA ASP A 272 24.62 12.66 -17.85
C ASP A 272 25.03 11.71 -16.72
N ASP A 273 24.15 11.39 -15.77
CA ASP A 273 24.45 10.48 -14.66
C ASP A 273 24.48 9.02 -15.09
N PHE A 274 23.68 8.68 -16.10
CA PHE A 274 23.77 7.38 -16.75
C PHE A 274 25.03 7.27 -17.62
N GLU A 275 25.42 8.33 -18.33
CA GLU A 275 26.70 8.37 -19.07
C GLU A 275 27.90 8.24 -18.12
N LYS A 276 27.84 8.81 -16.90
CA LYS A 276 28.84 8.60 -15.84
C LYS A 276 28.94 7.12 -15.42
N ILE A 277 27.82 6.40 -15.26
CA ILE A 277 27.84 4.95 -14.94
C ILE A 277 28.65 4.18 -15.99
N PHE A 278 28.34 4.36 -17.27
CA PHE A 278 29.04 3.69 -18.36
C PHE A 278 30.46 4.23 -18.62
N THR A 279 30.79 5.38 -18.03
CA THR A 279 32.13 5.97 -18.08
C THR A 279 33.07 5.39 -17.04
N PHE A 280 32.63 5.33 -15.78
CA PHE A 280 33.45 4.95 -14.63
C PHE A 280 33.45 3.44 -14.34
N MET A 281 32.53 2.67 -14.93
CA MET A 281 32.42 1.22 -14.75
C MET A 281 32.65 0.48 -16.08
N PRO A 282 33.90 0.38 -16.57
CA PRO A 282 34.21 -0.16 -17.91
C PRO A 282 34.02 -1.68 -18.04
N HIS A 283 33.86 -2.40 -16.93
CA HIS A 283 33.74 -3.85 -16.90
C HIS A 283 32.29 -4.35 -16.70
N LEU A 284 31.29 -3.47 -16.83
CA LEU A 284 29.88 -3.82 -16.63
C LEU A 284 29.39 -5.00 -17.48
N ALA A 285 29.02 -6.08 -16.79
CA ALA A 285 28.29 -7.23 -17.31
C ALA A 285 26.82 -7.24 -16.85
N HIS A 286 26.50 -6.62 -15.70
CA HIS A 286 25.19 -6.61 -15.07
C HIS A 286 24.69 -5.18 -14.80
N VAL A 287 23.67 -4.73 -15.53
CA VAL A 287 23.09 -3.39 -15.40
C VAL A 287 21.62 -3.50 -14.97
N ASN A 288 21.28 -2.90 -13.84
CA ASN A 288 19.92 -2.84 -13.30
C ASN A 288 19.60 -1.40 -12.86
N LEU A 289 18.80 -0.69 -13.65
CA LEU A 289 18.41 0.71 -13.41
C LEU A 289 16.89 0.83 -13.48
N ARG A 290 16.25 1.18 -12.36
CA ARG A 290 14.78 1.25 -12.24
C ARG A 290 14.26 2.66 -12.08
N PHE A 291 13.04 2.93 -12.55
CA PHE A 291 12.49 4.29 -12.66
C PHE A 291 13.41 5.21 -13.49
N ALA A 292 14.00 4.66 -14.55
CA ALA A 292 15.05 5.29 -15.37
C ALA A 292 14.46 6.25 -16.43
N GLY A 293 13.58 7.17 -16.00
CA GLY A 293 12.81 8.03 -16.91
C GLY A 293 13.63 9.00 -17.76
N GLN A 294 14.87 9.34 -17.37
CA GLN A 294 15.80 10.19 -18.14
C GLN A 294 16.80 9.38 -18.99
N MET A 295 16.63 8.06 -19.07
CA MET A 295 17.34 7.18 -20.00
C MET A 295 16.79 7.41 -21.41
N LYS A 296 17.61 7.98 -22.29
CA LYS A 296 17.27 8.41 -23.66
C LYS A 296 18.17 7.69 -24.67
N ASP A 297 17.83 7.75 -25.96
CA ASP A 297 18.61 7.16 -27.06
C ASP A 297 20.11 7.45 -26.96
N ARG A 298 20.51 8.73 -26.80
CA ARG A 298 21.90 9.16 -26.59
C ARG A 298 22.64 8.36 -25.50
N VAL A 299 21.96 7.95 -24.43
CA VAL A 299 22.55 7.18 -23.33
C VAL A 299 22.82 5.73 -23.74
N LEU A 300 21.90 5.11 -24.49
CA LEU A 300 22.14 3.78 -25.06
C LEU A 300 23.21 3.82 -26.15
N GLU A 301 23.23 4.86 -26.98
CA GLU A 301 24.28 5.11 -27.97
C GLU A 301 25.65 5.24 -27.30
N TYR A 302 25.75 6.07 -26.25
CA TYR A 302 26.95 6.18 -25.43
C TYR A 302 27.38 4.84 -24.83
N MET A 303 26.46 4.11 -24.19
CA MET A 303 26.72 2.78 -23.63
C MET A 303 27.20 1.77 -24.70
N MET A 304 26.61 1.83 -25.89
CA MET A 304 26.96 1.02 -27.05
C MET A 304 28.35 1.35 -27.61
N ASP A 305 28.80 2.60 -27.52
CA ASP A 305 30.12 3.05 -27.98
C ASP A 305 31.26 2.85 -26.97
N ARG A 306 30.96 2.27 -25.81
CA ARG A 306 31.95 1.80 -24.83
C ARG A 306 32.25 0.29 -24.91
N GLN A 307 31.66 -0.42 -25.89
CA GLN A 307 31.82 -1.87 -26.18
C GLN A 307 31.69 -2.82 -24.96
N LEU A 308 30.96 -2.38 -23.93
CA LEU A 308 30.79 -3.06 -22.64
C LEU A 308 30.26 -4.49 -22.80
N LYS A 309 30.72 -5.42 -21.94
CA LYS A 309 30.33 -6.84 -21.99
C LYS A 309 29.06 -7.14 -21.19
N ILE A 310 28.06 -6.27 -21.34
CA ILE A 310 26.73 -6.40 -20.75
C ILE A 310 26.08 -7.71 -21.23
N LYS A 311 25.94 -8.64 -20.28
CA LYS A 311 25.20 -9.91 -20.40
C LYS A 311 23.77 -9.78 -19.91
N HIS A 312 23.57 -8.92 -18.90
CA HIS A 312 22.29 -8.75 -18.23
C HIS A 312 21.89 -7.30 -18.15
N LEU A 313 20.79 -6.95 -18.83
CA LEU A 313 20.22 -5.61 -18.84
C LEU A 313 18.81 -5.63 -18.23
N GLN A 314 18.61 -4.82 -17.19
CA GLN A 314 17.32 -4.57 -16.56
C GLN A 314 17.06 -3.06 -16.55
N LEU A 315 16.06 -2.63 -17.32
CA LEU A 315 15.60 -1.24 -17.41
C LEU A 315 14.10 -1.16 -17.14
N ASP A 316 13.67 -0.15 -16.42
CA ASP A 316 12.29 -0.04 -15.93
C ASP A 316 11.85 1.44 -15.89
N ALA A 317 10.69 1.74 -16.52
CA ALA A 317 10.22 3.09 -16.87
C ALA A 317 11.13 3.88 -17.84
N ALA A 318 11.89 3.20 -18.70
CA ALA A 318 12.81 3.80 -19.67
C ALA A 318 12.10 4.26 -20.97
N ASN A 319 11.02 5.02 -20.83
CA ASN A 319 10.10 5.40 -21.91
C ASN A 319 10.66 6.36 -22.97
N LEU A 320 11.79 7.03 -22.70
CA LEU A 320 12.44 7.95 -23.66
C LEU A 320 13.46 7.26 -24.57
N ILE A 321 13.49 5.93 -24.57
CA ILE A 321 14.24 5.12 -25.55
C ILE A 321 13.31 4.75 -26.70
N SER A 322 13.68 5.08 -27.93
CA SER A 322 12.94 4.76 -29.14
C SER A 322 13.08 3.29 -29.54
N ASP A 323 12.06 2.78 -30.23
CA ASP A 323 12.09 1.46 -30.87
C ASP A 323 13.28 1.31 -31.83
N GLY A 324 13.69 2.39 -32.51
CA GLY A 324 14.88 2.42 -33.36
C GLY A 324 16.17 2.18 -32.57
N CYS A 325 16.35 2.84 -31.43
CA CYS A 325 17.54 2.67 -30.59
C CYS A 325 17.57 1.28 -29.92
N TRP A 326 16.42 0.75 -29.48
CA TRP A 326 16.32 -0.64 -29.02
C TRP A 326 16.77 -1.65 -30.09
N ARG A 327 16.34 -1.46 -31.35
CA ARG A 327 16.74 -2.33 -32.47
C ARG A 327 18.27 -2.27 -32.72
N GLN A 328 18.88 -1.08 -32.64
CA GLN A 328 20.35 -0.93 -32.71
C GLN A 328 21.06 -1.64 -31.54
N LEU A 329 20.55 -1.50 -30.32
CA LEU A 329 21.09 -2.19 -29.13
C LEU A 329 21.11 -3.71 -29.30
N PHE A 330 20.04 -4.29 -29.85
CA PHE A 330 20.01 -5.73 -30.12
C PHE A 330 20.97 -6.13 -31.24
N MET A 331 21.15 -5.34 -32.30
CA MET A 331 22.17 -5.61 -33.32
C MET A 331 23.60 -5.56 -32.75
N LYS A 332 23.90 -4.63 -31.83
CA LYS A 332 25.27 -4.43 -31.30
C LYS A 332 25.61 -5.34 -30.10
N LEU A 333 24.65 -5.60 -29.21
CA LEU A 333 24.86 -6.35 -27.96
C LEU A 333 24.13 -7.69 -27.90
N GLY A 334 23.18 -7.97 -28.80
CA GLY A 334 22.38 -9.20 -28.80
C GLY A 334 23.18 -10.52 -28.72
N PRO A 335 24.31 -10.68 -29.45
CA PRO A 335 25.14 -11.88 -29.37
C PRO A 335 25.71 -12.20 -27.97
N GLN A 336 25.86 -11.20 -27.10
CA GLN A 336 26.37 -11.37 -25.72
C GLN A 336 25.29 -11.29 -24.63
N LEU A 337 24.03 -10.93 -24.98
CA LEU A 337 22.94 -10.82 -24.00
C LEU A 337 22.43 -12.21 -23.58
N GLU A 338 22.63 -12.53 -22.30
CA GLU A 338 22.13 -13.75 -21.64
C GLU A 338 20.82 -13.52 -20.88
N GLY A 339 20.49 -12.26 -20.52
CA GLY A 339 19.15 -11.95 -20.03
C GLY A 339 18.74 -10.48 -20.11
N LEU A 340 17.46 -10.26 -20.43
CA LEU A 340 16.83 -8.96 -20.56
C LEU A 340 15.61 -8.88 -19.65
N LYS A 341 15.41 -7.75 -18.98
CA LYS A 341 14.23 -7.49 -18.15
C LYS A 341 13.75 -6.06 -18.36
N LEU A 342 12.62 -5.91 -19.04
CA LEU A 342 12.00 -4.61 -19.28
C LEU A 342 10.66 -4.53 -18.54
N SER A 343 10.34 -3.36 -17.99
CA SER A 343 9.02 -3.08 -17.43
C SER A 343 8.59 -1.62 -17.49
N ASN A 344 7.27 -1.40 -17.49
CA ASN A 344 6.63 -0.09 -17.58
C ASN A 344 7.16 0.69 -18.81
N LEU A 345 7.00 0.09 -19.99
CA LEU A 345 7.31 0.70 -21.28
C LEU A 345 5.98 0.97 -22.01
N ASP A 346 5.51 2.20 -21.86
CA ASP A 346 4.17 2.66 -22.22
C ASP A 346 4.12 3.28 -23.62
N SER A 347 5.27 3.70 -24.16
CA SER A 347 5.35 4.39 -25.47
C SER A 347 6.44 3.86 -26.41
N SER A 348 7.18 2.84 -26.01
CA SER A 348 8.17 2.14 -26.85
C SER A 348 8.20 0.64 -26.53
N PHE A 349 9.04 -0.09 -27.26
CA PHE A 349 9.19 -1.54 -27.25
C PHE A 349 8.03 -2.29 -27.92
N ASP A 350 7.92 -2.12 -29.24
CA ASP A 350 6.91 -2.76 -30.10
C ASP A 350 7.23 -4.17 -30.61
N ASP A 351 6.23 -4.77 -31.28
CA ASP A 351 6.31 -6.06 -31.97
C ASP A 351 7.53 -6.14 -32.93
N GLU A 352 7.79 -5.12 -33.76
CA GLU A 352 8.99 -5.07 -34.63
C GLU A 352 10.30 -5.14 -33.82
N THR A 353 10.33 -4.46 -32.67
CA THR A 353 11.47 -4.45 -31.75
C THR A 353 11.67 -5.81 -31.08
N VAL A 354 10.58 -6.53 -30.77
CA VAL A 354 10.65 -7.92 -30.29
C VAL A 354 11.06 -8.89 -31.40
N VAL A 355 10.62 -8.68 -32.64
CA VAL A 355 11.10 -9.42 -33.82
C VAL A 355 12.61 -9.23 -33.99
N ALA A 356 13.13 -8.00 -33.85
CA ALA A 356 14.56 -7.73 -33.88
C ALA A 356 15.32 -8.41 -32.72
N LEU A 357 14.81 -8.31 -31.49
CA LEU A 357 15.35 -9.03 -30.33
C LEU A 357 15.45 -10.53 -30.60
N SER A 358 14.38 -11.16 -31.11
CA SER A 358 14.33 -12.61 -31.35
C SER A 358 15.37 -13.09 -32.36
N LYS A 359 15.71 -12.25 -33.34
CA LYS A 359 16.70 -12.53 -34.39
C LYS A 359 18.14 -12.29 -33.91
N GLN A 360 18.37 -11.22 -33.14
CA GLN A 360 19.71 -10.77 -32.78
C GLN A 360 20.21 -11.27 -31.41
N CYS A 361 19.35 -11.82 -30.55
CA CYS A 361 19.69 -12.28 -29.20
C CYS A 361 19.68 -13.82 -29.02
N PRO A 362 20.43 -14.62 -29.81
CA PRO A 362 20.34 -16.09 -29.81
C PRO A 362 20.88 -16.77 -28.54
N ASN A 363 21.46 -16.00 -27.62
CA ASN A 363 22.01 -16.48 -26.34
C ASN A 363 21.14 -16.15 -25.12
N LEU A 364 19.96 -15.54 -25.33
CA LEU A 364 19.08 -15.12 -24.24
C LEU A 364 18.49 -16.33 -23.49
N ARG A 365 18.87 -16.48 -22.22
CA ARG A 365 18.33 -17.50 -21.30
C ARG A 365 17.19 -16.98 -20.42
N ARG A 366 17.14 -15.67 -20.16
CA ARG A 366 16.16 -15.07 -19.24
C ARG A 366 15.53 -13.81 -19.82
N LEU A 367 14.22 -13.85 -20.05
CA LEU A 367 13.44 -12.71 -20.53
C LEU A 367 12.33 -12.36 -19.53
N LYS A 368 12.26 -11.08 -19.14
CA LYS A 368 11.06 -10.49 -18.55
C LYS A 368 10.58 -9.31 -19.40
N LEU A 369 9.30 -9.31 -19.77
CA LEU A 369 8.55 -8.16 -20.27
C LEU A 369 7.34 -7.97 -19.34
N SER A 370 7.01 -6.74 -18.94
CA SER A 370 5.98 -6.53 -17.91
C SER A 370 5.44 -5.11 -17.94
N HIS A 371 4.18 -4.94 -18.32
CA HIS A 371 3.62 -3.63 -18.64
C HIS A 371 4.41 -2.98 -19.79
N CYS A 372 4.63 -3.74 -20.86
CA CYS A 372 5.05 -3.18 -22.15
C CYS A 372 3.77 -3.06 -22.99
N TRP A 373 3.39 -1.85 -23.41
CA TRP A 373 2.07 -1.61 -24.02
C TRP A 373 2.03 -1.88 -25.53
N LYS A 374 3.16 -1.73 -26.23
CA LYS A 374 3.25 -1.86 -27.69
C LYS A 374 3.47 -3.30 -28.20
N ILE A 375 3.53 -4.30 -27.32
CA ILE A 375 3.63 -5.73 -27.71
C ILE A 375 2.26 -6.38 -27.84
N GLY A 376 2.16 -7.35 -28.75
CA GLY A 376 0.97 -8.17 -28.99
C GLY A 376 1.33 -9.55 -29.55
N ASP A 377 0.45 -10.12 -30.38
CA ASP A 377 0.59 -11.48 -30.92
C ASP A 377 1.87 -11.69 -31.75
N GLU A 378 2.34 -10.69 -32.51
CA GLU A 378 3.57 -10.82 -33.31
C GLU A 378 4.82 -10.91 -32.41
N ALA A 379 4.93 -10.11 -31.34
CA ALA A 379 5.95 -10.30 -30.33
C ALA A 379 5.92 -11.73 -29.76
N LEU A 380 4.75 -12.24 -29.36
CA LEU A 380 4.64 -13.59 -28.79
C LEU A 380 5.07 -14.67 -29.80
N ALA A 381 4.67 -14.55 -31.06
CA ALA A 381 5.09 -15.45 -32.13
C ALA A 381 6.61 -15.43 -32.35
N ALA A 382 7.23 -14.24 -32.29
CA ALA A 382 8.67 -14.02 -32.44
C ALA A 382 9.47 -14.52 -31.23
N LEU A 383 9.00 -14.31 -29.99
CA LEU A 383 9.64 -14.82 -28.77
C LEU A 383 9.78 -16.35 -28.78
N GLY A 384 8.86 -17.07 -29.44
CA GLY A 384 8.94 -18.51 -29.65
C GLY A 384 10.20 -18.99 -30.38
N ASN A 385 10.97 -18.10 -31.02
CA ASN A 385 12.21 -18.44 -31.71
C ASN A 385 13.44 -18.43 -30.77
N LEU A 386 13.30 -17.99 -29.51
CA LEU A 386 14.38 -17.93 -28.52
C LEU A 386 14.69 -19.32 -27.92
N THR A 387 15.20 -20.23 -28.75
CA THR A 387 15.39 -21.66 -28.40
C THR A 387 16.38 -21.97 -27.28
N LYS A 388 17.01 -20.97 -26.65
CA LYS A 388 17.85 -21.10 -25.44
C LYS A 388 17.18 -20.53 -24.17
N LEU A 389 15.94 -20.09 -24.24
CA LEU A 389 15.25 -19.50 -23.10
C LEU A 389 14.94 -20.54 -22.02
N GLU A 390 15.34 -20.24 -20.80
CA GLU A 390 15.16 -21.05 -19.58
C GLU A 390 14.19 -20.39 -18.60
N HIS A 391 14.03 -19.05 -18.69
CA HIS A 391 13.13 -18.31 -17.82
C HIS A 391 12.35 -17.27 -18.64
N LEU A 392 11.04 -17.46 -18.74
CA LEU A 392 10.10 -16.53 -19.34
C LEU A 392 9.18 -15.90 -18.29
N SER A 393 9.06 -14.58 -18.31
CA SER A 393 8.07 -13.85 -17.53
C SER A 393 7.42 -12.78 -18.41
N ILE A 394 6.14 -12.91 -18.71
CA ILE A 394 5.35 -11.90 -19.40
C ILE A 394 4.26 -11.39 -18.46
N ASN A 395 4.07 -10.07 -18.41
CA ASN A 395 2.85 -9.44 -17.88
C ASN A 395 2.29 -8.51 -18.94
N MET A 396 1.19 -8.91 -19.57
CA MET A 396 0.52 -8.13 -20.61
C MET A 396 -0.43 -7.11 -20.00
N LEU A 397 -0.61 -5.97 -20.68
CA LEU A 397 -1.70 -5.02 -20.44
C LEU A 397 -2.63 -4.89 -21.66
N ARG A 398 -2.35 -5.65 -22.72
CA ARG A 398 -3.09 -5.68 -23.98
C ARG A 398 -3.48 -7.12 -24.27
N ASP A 399 -4.74 -7.28 -24.66
CA ASP A 399 -5.34 -8.56 -25.00
C ASP A 399 -4.68 -9.16 -26.25
N VAL A 400 -4.50 -10.47 -26.25
CA VAL A 400 -3.80 -11.26 -27.27
C VAL A 400 -4.52 -12.60 -27.45
N GLN A 401 -4.37 -13.23 -28.61
CA GLN A 401 -5.05 -14.48 -28.89
C GLN A 401 -4.47 -15.61 -28.01
N PRO A 402 -5.32 -16.40 -27.30
CA PRO A 402 -4.85 -17.54 -26.50
C PRO A 402 -3.98 -18.53 -27.30
N THR A 403 -4.27 -18.70 -28.59
CA THR A 403 -3.50 -19.51 -29.55
C THR A 403 -2.03 -19.07 -29.67
N SER A 404 -1.74 -17.76 -29.59
CA SER A 404 -0.37 -17.22 -29.58
C SER A 404 0.40 -17.62 -28.32
N VAL A 405 -0.28 -17.57 -27.16
CA VAL A 405 0.29 -17.97 -25.85
C VAL A 405 0.54 -19.48 -25.82
N ILE A 406 -0.42 -20.28 -26.29
CA ILE A 406 -0.31 -21.74 -26.42
C ILE A 406 0.84 -22.11 -27.38
N THR A 407 1.00 -21.40 -28.50
CA THR A 407 2.10 -21.62 -29.46
C THR A 407 3.47 -21.25 -28.86
N LEU A 408 3.54 -20.17 -28.07
CA LEU A 408 4.75 -19.76 -27.36
C LEU A 408 5.19 -20.81 -26.33
N VAL A 409 4.24 -21.35 -25.54
CA VAL A 409 4.52 -22.45 -24.59
C VAL A 409 4.88 -23.74 -25.32
N ASP A 410 4.26 -24.06 -26.47
CA ASP A 410 4.62 -25.25 -27.25
C ASP A 410 6.09 -25.23 -27.69
N LYS A 411 6.56 -24.10 -28.22
CA LYS A 411 7.94 -23.92 -28.71
C LYS A 411 8.98 -23.91 -27.58
N LEU A 412 8.72 -23.20 -26.48
CA LEU A 412 9.72 -22.94 -25.44
C LEU A 412 9.67 -23.90 -24.24
N GLY A 413 8.50 -24.45 -23.92
CA GLY A 413 8.24 -25.27 -22.72
C GLY A 413 9.31 -26.30 -22.35
N PRO A 414 9.87 -27.10 -23.29
CA PRO A 414 10.83 -28.17 -22.98
C PRO A 414 12.15 -27.73 -22.32
N LYS A 415 12.45 -26.42 -22.28
CA LYS A 415 13.64 -25.85 -21.63
C LYS A 415 13.35 -24.89 -20.48
N LEU A 416 12.08 -24.55 -20.22
CA LEU A 416 11.74 -23.57 -19.20
C LEU A 416 11.86 -24.17 -17.79
N HIS A 417 12.69 -23.53 -16.97
CA HIS A 417 12.73 -23.64 -15.51
C HIS A 417 11.81 -22.60 -14.83
N THR A 418 11.38 -21.57 -15.58
CA THR A 418 10.40 -20.59 -15.13
C THR A 418 9.46 -20.20 -16.27
N LEU A 419 8.16 -20.37 -16.04
CA LEU A 419 7.08 -19.81 -16.84
C LEU A 419 6.24 -18.92 -15.92
N SER A 420 6.09 -17.64 -16.26
CA SER A 420 5.29 -16.69 -15.50
C SER A 420 4.44 -15.86 -16.44
N LEU A 421 3.16 -16.23 -16.55
CA LEU A 421 2.15 -15.58 -17.37
C LEU A 421 1.21 -14.78 -16.44
N GLN A 422 0.96 -13.52 -16.77
CA GLN A 422 0.12 -12.58 -16.02
C GLN A 422 -0.62 -11.68 -17.04
N GLY A 423 -1.87 -11.33 -16.77
CA GLY A 423 -2.72 -10.55 -17.69
C GLY A 423 -3.35 -11.35 -18.84
N PHE A 424 -3.13 -12.65 -18.91
CA PHE A 424 -3.69 -13.56 -19.94
C PHE A 424 -5.04 -14.12 -19.47
N HIS A 425 -6.04 -13.24 -19.41
CA HIS A 425 -7.32 -13.52 -18.79
C HIS A 425 -8.18 -14.53 -19.55
N ASP A 426 -8.17 -14.47 -20.89
CA ASP A 426 -8.96 -15.32 -21.80
C ASP A 426 -8.33 -16.68 -22.15
N CYS A 427 -7.19 -17.05 -21.53
CA CYS A 427 -6.58 -18.35 -21.79
C CYS A 427 -7.37 -19.49 -21.11
N ASP A 428 -7.59 -20.56 -21.85
CA ASP A 428 -8.39 -21.73 -21.47
C ASP A 428 -7.52 -22.93 -21.05
N ASP A 429 -8.18 -24.05 -20.77
CA ASP A 429 -7.51 -25.30 -20.38
C ASP A 429 -6.60 -25.89 -21.47
N ALA A 430 -6.69 -25.43 -22.73
CA ALA A 430 -5.72 -25.80 -23.75
C ALA A 430 -4.32 -25.23 -23.45
N LEU A 431 -4.22 -24.09 -22.74
CA LEU A 431 -2.95 -23.60 -22.19
C LEU A 431 -2.44 -24.50 -21.07
N LEU A 432 -3.29 -24.91 -20.11
CA LEU A 432 -2.90 -25.79 -19.01
C LEU A 432 -2.43 -27.16 -19.52
N LYS A 433 -3.19 -27.76 -20.45
CA LYS A 433 -2.82 -28.98 -21.18
C LYS A 433 -1.53 -28.83 -21.97
N LYS A 434 -1.25 -27.64 -22.52
CA LYS A 434 0.01 -27.34 -23.22
C LYS A 434 1.20 -27.23 -22.26
N ILE A 435 1.01 -26.65 -21.08
CA ILE A 435 2.01 -26.63 -20.01
C ILE A 435 2.31 -28.07 -19.57
N HIS A 436 1.30 -28.86 -19.26
CA HIS A 436 1.43 -30.28 -18.88
C HIS A 436 2.27 -31.08 -19.89
N THR A 437 1.93 -30.97 -21.19
CA THR A 437 2.53 -31.80 -22.25
C THR A 437 3.89 -31.32 -22.76
N ARG A 438 4.34 -30.11 -22.41
CA ARG A 438 5.57 -29.51 -22.97
C ARG A 438 6.58 -29.05 -21.93
N CYS A 439 6.14 -28.72 -20.73
CA CYS A 439 7.01 -28.28 -19.65
C CYS A 439 7.33 -29.48 -18.73
N SER A 440 8.61 -29.83 -18.62
CA SER A 440 9.11 -30.95 -17.80
C SER A 440 10.33 -30.59 -16.95
N ARG A 441 10.61 -29.29 -16.81
CA ARG A 441 11.76 -28.72 -16.09
C ARG A 441 11.43 -27.51 -15.22
N LEU A 442 10.15 -27.12 -15.13
CA LEU A 442 9.74 -25.94 -14.36
C LEU A 442 10.06 -26.14 -12.88
N GLU A 443 10.76 -25.17 -12.29
CA GLU A 443 10.79 -24.99 -10.84
C GLU A 443 9.75 -23.95 -10.39
N LYS A 444 9.39 -23.05 -11.31
CA LYS A 444 8.44 -21.96 -11.09
C LYS A 444 7.36 -21.93 -12.17
N LEU A 445 6.11 -22.03 -11.73
CA LEU A 445 4.93 -21.69 -12.53
C LEU A 445 4.25 -20.43 -11.94
N ARG A 446 3.79 -19.54 -12.81
CA ARG A 446 2.74 -18.57 -12.51
C ARG A 446 1.77 -18.48 -13.69
N LEU A 447 0.48 -18.49 -13.37
CA LEU A 447 -0.61 -18.04 -14.22
C LEU A 447 -1.58 -17.27 -13.31
N SER A 448 -1.51 -15.94 -13.29
CA SER A 448 -2.38 -15.11 -12.45
C SER A 448 -3.39 -14.32 -13.29
N ASP A 449 -4.48 -13.94 -12.63
CA ASP A 449 -5.52 -13.05 -13.18
C ASP A 449 -6.19 -13.65 -14.44
N ASN A 450 -6.55 -14.93 -14.34
CA ASN A 450 -7.22 -15.71 -15.37
C ASN A 450 -8.66 -16.07 -14.96
N VAL A 451 -9.59 -15.99 -15.92
CA VAL A 451 -11.04 -16.07 -15.66
C VAL A 451 -11.75 -17.11 -16.54
N VAL A 452 -10.98 -18.02 -17.17
CA VAL A 452 -11.49 -18.98 -18.17
C VAL A 452 -11.00 -20.41 -17.92
N CYS A 453 -9.78 -20.63 -17.41
CA CYS A 453 -9.31 -21.96 -17.02
C CYS A 453 -10.20 -22.57 -15.92
N THR A 454 -10.52 -23.85 -16.01
CA THR A 454 -11.39 -24.56 -15.05
C THR A 454 -10.59 -25.28 -13.97
N ASP A 455 -11.24 -25.66 -12.86
CA ASP A 455 -10.63 -26.53 -11.85
C ASP A 455 -10.25 -27.90 -12.44
N LYS A 456 -11.04 -28.39 -13.41
CA LYS A 456 -10.70 -29.58 -14.19
C LYS A 456 -9.40 -29.39 -14.97
N GLY A 457 -9.18 -28.24 -15.59
CA GLY A 457 -7.92 -27.89 -16.24
C GLY A 457 -6.73 -27.91 -15.29
N TYR A 458 -6.92 -27.48 -14.04
CA TYR A 458 -5.88 -27.57 -13.00
C TYR A 458 -5.66 -29.01 -12.50
N VAL A 459 -6.71 -29.83 -12.38
CA VAL A 459 -6.58 -31.27 -12.11
C VAL A 459 -5.80 -31.97 -13.22
N ASP A 460 -6.19 -31.75 -14.48
CA ASP A 460 -5.53 -32.32 -15.66
C ASP A 460 -4.09 -31.80 -15.82
N LEU A 461 -3.77 -30.58 -15.36
CA LEU A 461 -2.41 -30.07 -15.31
C LEU A 461 -1.54 -30.84 -14.31
N PHE A 462 -1.95 -30.96 -13.04
CA PHE A 462 -1.08 -31.48 -11.98
C PHE A 462 -1.12 -33.02 -11.86
N THR A 463 -2.18 -33.69 -12.31
CA THR A 463 -2.32 -35.14 -12.21
C THR A 463 -1.43 -35.85 -13.22
N GLY A 464 -0.49 -36.69 -12.76
CA GLY A 464 0.38 -37.49 -13.63
C GLY A 464 1.40 -36.70 -14.46
N TRP A 465 1.62 -35.42 -14.14
CA TRP A 465 2.54 -34.55 -14.87
C TRP A 465 3.99 -35.03 -14.74
N SER A 466 4.72 -35.03 -15.85
CA SER A 466 6.13 -35.48 -15.92
C SER A 466 7.14 -34.47 -15.37
N ASN A 467 6.69 -33.29 -14.94
CA ASN A 467 7.55 -32.24 -14.37
C ASN A 467 7.90 -32.56 -12.91
N PRO A 468 9.13 -32.26 -12.44
CA PRO A 468 9.44 -32.36 -11.02
C PRO A 468 8.52 -31.50 -10.13
N PRO A 469 8.36 -31.82 -8.83
CA PRO A 469 7.63 -30.98 -7.87
C PRO A 469 8.08 -29.51 -7.90
N LEU A 470 7.12 -28.60 -8.07
CA LEU A 470 7.41 -27.16 -8.21
C LEU A 470 7.89 -26.54 -6.89
N LYS A 471 8.83 -25.58 -6.97
CA LYS A 471 9.31 -24.77 -5.84
C LYS A 471 8.53 -23.46 -5.67
N PHE A 472 7.96 -22.93 -6.76
CA PHE A 472 7.17 -21.70 -6.73
C PHE A 472 5.89 -21.90 -7.56
N VAL A 473 4.75 -21.66 -6.94
CA VAL A 473 3.44 -21.62 -7.60
C VAL A 473 2.72 -20.32 -7.23
N ASP A 474 2.09 -19.71 -8.22
CA ASP A 474 1.37 -18.46 -8.06
C ASP A 474 0.21 -18.46 -9.06
N LEU A 475 -0.98 -18.71 -8.53
CA LEU A 475 -2.24 -18.84 -9.25
C LEU A 475 -3.25 -17.81 -8.74
N SER A 476 -2.79 -16.69 -8.18
CA SER A 476 -3.69 -15.67 -7.64
C SER A 476 -4.65 -15.12 -8.67
N SER A 477 -5.86 -14.80 -8.22
CA SER A 477 -6.95 -14.33 -9.08
C SER A 477 -7.33 -15.27 -10.21
N THR A 478 -6.95 -16.57 -10.17
CA THR A 478 -7.55 -17.59 -11.03
C THR A 478 -8.94 -17.91 -10.46
N ARG A 479 -10.00 -17.34 -11.05
CA ARG A 479 -11.35 -17.37 -10.46
C ARG A 479 -12.47 -16.99 -11.42
N ASP A 480 -13.67 -17.47 -11.12
CA ASP A 480 -14.91 -16.86 -11.57
C ASP A 480 -15.03 -15.39 -11.10
N ILE A 481 -15.38 -14.50 -12.04
CA ILE A 481 -15.62 -13.07 -11.80
C ILE A 481 -17.12 -12.71 -11.68
N ASP A 482 -18.04 -13.65 -11.89
CA ASP A 482 -19.45 -13.44 -11.59
C ASP A 482 -19.68 -13.39 -10.09
N ASN A 483 -19.92 -12.18 -9.57
CA ASN A 483 -20.23 -11.96 -8.16
C ASN A 483 -21.74 -12.15 -7.86
N SER A 484 -22.58 -12.36 -8.88
CA SER A 484 -24.01 -12.64 -8.72
C SER A 484 -24.31 -14.11 -8.44
N ASN A 485 -23.39 -15.02 -8.79
CA ASN A 485 -23.40 -16.42 -8.39
C ASN A 485 -22.29 -16.69 -7.34
N PRO A 486 -22.58 -16.64 -6.01
CA PRO A 486 -21.59 -16.88 -4.98
C PRO A 486 -20.93 -18.26 -5.05
N ASN A 487 -21.71 -19.30 -5.40
CA ASN A 487 -21.28 -20.69 -5.41
C ASN A 487 -20.36 -21.02 -6.60
N GLY A 488 -20.58 -20.33 -7.73
CA GLY A 488 -19.88 -20.54 -9.01
C GLY A 488 -20.68 -21.40 -9.99
N PRO A 489 -20.22 -21.50 -11.25
CA PRO A 489 -20.78 -22.40 -12.26
C PRO A 489 -20.63 -23.90 -11.88
N GLU A 490 -21.36 -24.76 -12.60
CA GLU A 490 -21.38 -26.23 -12.40
C GLU A 490 -19.98 -26.86 -12.57
N GLU A 491 -19.21 -26.40 -13.56
CA GLU A 491 -17.77 -26.64 -13.67
C GLU A 491 -17.03 -25.40 -13.11
N PRO A 492 -16.34 -25.49 -11.95
CA PRO A 492 -15.78 -24.31 -11.28
C PRO A 492 -14.66 -23.65 -12.10
N VAL A 493 -14.72 -22.32 -12.20
CA VAL A 493 -13.71 -21.51 -12.91
C VAL A 493 -12.62 -21.02 -11.95
N GLY A 494 -11.37 -21.14 -12.40
CA GLY A 494 -10.15 -20.89 -11.63
C GLY A 494 -9.65 -22.12 -10.88
N LEU A 495 -8.60 -21.94 -10.07
CA LEU A 495 -8.16 -22.96 -9.14
C LEU A 495 -9.24 -23.14 -8.06
N ALA A 496 -9.86 -24.31 -7.98
CA ALA A 496 -10.84 -24.66 -6.98
C ALA A 496 -10.39 -25.91 -6.21
N SER A 497 -11.36 -26.67 -5.70
CA SER A 497 -11.13 -27.68 -4.67
C SER A 497 -10.25 -28.85 -5.14
N GLN A 498 -10.47 -29.39 -6.35
CA GLN A 498 -9.74 -30.58 -6.81
C GLN A 498 -8.38 -30.21 -7.42
N GLY A 499 -8.31 -29.10 -8.16
CA GLY A 499 -7.05 -28.57 -8.69
C GLY A 499 -6.08 -28.17 -7.58
N PHE A 500 -6.57 -27.61 -6.47
CA PHE A 500 -5.75 -27.34 -5.29
C PHE A 500 -5.22 -28.61 -4.62
N ILE A 501 -6.06 -29.65 -4.49
CA ILE A 501 -5.63 -30.97 -4.00
C ILE A 501 -4.53 -31.55 -4.90
N ALA A 502 -4.76 -31.59 -6.22
CA ALA A 502 -3.81 -32.13 -7.19
C ALA A 502 -2.47 -31.36 -7.21
N LEU A 503 -2.52 -30.02 -7.14
CA LEU A 503 -1.34 -29.17 -6.96
C LEU A 503 -0.52 -29.57 -5.73
N MET A 504 -1.18 -29.78 -4.59
CA MET A 504 -0.52 -30.07 -3.32
C MET A 504 -0.03 -31.52 -3.21
N GLU A 505 -0.66 -32.45 -3.92
CA GLU A 505 -0.21 -33.84 -4.06
C GLU A 505 1.00 -33.94 -5.02
N HIS A 506 1.03 -33.16 -6.11
CA HIS A 506 2.17 -33.07 -7.03
C HIS A 506 3.38 -32.31 -6.44
N SER A 507 3.15 -31.10 -5.92
CA SER A 507 4.24 -30.14 -5.64
C SER A 507 4.55 -29.93 -4.15
N GLY A 508 3.60 -30.21 -3.24
CA GLY A 508 3.65 -29.74 -1.85
C GLY A 508 4.92 -30.16 -1.08
N SER A 509 5.52 -31.30 -1.42
CA SER A 509 6.75 -31.80 -0.79
C SER A 509 8.02 -30.96 -1.05
N LYS A 510 8.00 -30.08 -2.08
CA LYS A 510 9.12 -29.19 -2.46
C LYS A 510 8.71 -27.72 -2.65
N LEU A 511 7.43 -27.40 -2.52
CA LEU A 511 6.90 -26.05 -2.73
C LEU A 511 7.41 -25.08 -1.66
N GLU A 512 8.19 -24.09 -2.07
CA GLU A 512 8.79 -23.07 -1.18
C GLU A 512 7.96 -21.80 -1.07
N ARG A 513 7.23 -21.43 -2.12
CA ARG A 513 6.25 -20.33 -2.11
C ARG A 513 4.99 -20.73 -2.88
N MET A 514 3.83 -20.45 -2.28
CA MET A 514 2.52 -20.62 -2.89
C MET A 514 1.69 -19.34 -2.74
N ASN A 515 1.11 -18.86 -3.83
CA ASN A 515 0.09 -17.81 -3.81
C ASN A 515 -1.18 -18.33 -4.49
N ILE A 516 -2.26 -18.40 -3.72
CA ILE A 516 -3.61 -18.82 -4.14
C ILE A 516 -4.66 -17.80 -3.66
N SER A 517 -4.25 -16.53 -3.57
CA SER A 517 -5.14 -15.44 -3.17
C SER A 517 -6.25 -15.23 -4.18
N SER A 518 -7.47 -14.98 -3.69
CA SER A 518 -8.71 -14.81 -4.48
C SER A 518 -9.20 -16.03 -5.28
N CYS A 519 -8.59 -17.22 -5.14
CA CYS A 519 -9.07 -18.49 -5.74
C CYS A 519 -10.34 -19.00 -5.03
N ARG A 520 -11.46 -18.31 -5.26
CA ARG A 520 -12.67 -18.31 -4.39
C ARG A 520 -13.45 -19.63 -4.25
N HIS A 521 -13.18 -20.65 -5.07
CA HIS A 521 -13.92 -21.93 -5.07
C HIS A 521 -13.14 -23.10 -4.43
N ILE A 522 -12.01 -22.82 -3.77
CA ILE A 522 -11.35 -23.82 -2.91
C ILE A 522 -12.18 -23.97 -1.62
N SER A 523 -12.79 -25.13 -1.42
CA SER A 523 -13.67 -25.38 -0.29
C SER A 523 -12.91 -25.50 1.04
N ARG A 524 -13.63 -25.32 2.15
CA ARG A 524 -13.12 -25.63 3.49
C ARG A 524 -12.54 -27.04 3.56
N ASP A 525 -13.27 -28.02 3.04
CA ASP A 525 -12.92 -29.44 3.09
C ASP A 525 -11.64 -29.74 2.28
N ALA A 526 -11.41 -29.01 1.17
CA ALA A 526 -10.17 -29.12 0.40
C ALA A 526 -8.96 -28.59 1.20
N PHE A 527 -9.12 -27.48 1.93
CA PHE A 527 -8.09 -26.99 2.85
C PHE A 527 -7.85 -27.95 4.03
N GLU A 528 -8.90 -28.48 4.65
CA GLU A 528 -8.78 -29.43 5.76
C GLU A 528 -8.20 -30.79 5.31
N LYS A 529 -8.46 -31.25 4.08
CA LYS A 529 -7.80 -32.42 3.48
C LYS A 529 -6.32 -32.15 3.17
N VAL A 530 -5.98 -30.98 2.62
CA VAL A 530 -4.59 -30.64 2.27
C VAL A 530 -3.74 -30.52 3.52
N PHE A 531 -4.22 -29.77 4.52
CA PHE A 531 -3.54 -29.52 5.80
C PHE A 531 -4.06 -30.43 6.93
N ALA A 532 -4.40 -31.69 6.61
CA ALA A 532 -4.82 -32.68 7.60
C ALA A 532 -3.66 -33.07 8.53
N ASP A 533 -3.97 -33.47 9.78
CA ASP A 533 -2.96 -34.04 10.68
C ASP A 533 -2.28 -35.27 10.01
N GLY A 534 -0.94 -35.29 10.03
CA GLY A 534 -0.12 -36.25 9.29
C GLY A 534 0.34 -35.81 7.89
N ARG A 535 -0.21 -34.73 7.32
CA ARG A 535 0.34 -34.07 6.11
C ARG A 535 1.49 -33.13 6.51
N ALA A 536 2.54 -33.06 5.69
CA ALA A 536 3.70 -32.21 5.95
C ALA A 536 4.24 -31.57 4.67
N TYR A 537 4.53 -30.27 4.75
CA TYR A 537 5.02 -29.41 3.67
C TYR A 537 6.31 -28.70 4.13
N PRO A 538 7.42 -29.44 4.33
CA PRO A 538 8.62 -28.97 5.02
C PRO A 538 9.44 -27.94 4.23
N ALA A 539 9.07 -27.64 2.98
CA ALA A 539 9.73 -26.65 2.15
C ALA A 539 9.06 -25.26 2.19
N LEU A 540 7.78 -25.17 2.59
CA LEU A 540 6.95 -23.99 2.35
C LEU A 540 7.28 -22.85 3.32
N LYS A 541 7.74 -21.72 2.75
CA LYS A 541 8.27 -20.54 3.48
C LYS A 541 7.36 -19.32 3.38
N ASP A 542 6.67 -19.14 2.26
CA ASP A 542 5.74 -18.02 2.05
C ASP A 542 4.44 -18.52 1.41
N LEU A 543 3.33 -18.29 2.09
CA LEU A 543 1.98 -18.68 1.65
C LEU A 543 1.08 -17.44 1.62
N ASP A 544 0.37 -17.23 0.51
CA ASP A 544 -0.68 -16.23 0.40
C ASP A 544 -2.04 -16.90 0.12
N ILE A 545 -2.94 -16.74 1.10
CA ILE A 545 -4.33 -17.22 1.15
C ILE A 545 -5.31 -16.04 1.21
N SER A 546 -4.87 -14.82 0.87
CA SER A 546 -5.72 -13.62 0.95
C SER A 546 -7.01 -13.77 0.14
N PHE A 547 -8.11 -13.18 0.62
CA PHE A 547 -9.46 -13.26 0.05
C PHE A 547 -10.08 -14.67 0.02
N GLN A 548 -9.46 -15.67 0.66
CA GLN A 548 -10.09 -16.96 0.91
C GLN A 548 -11.08 -16.83 2.09
N THR A 549 -12.37 -16.74 1.77
CA THR A 549 -13.45 -16.49 2.74
C THR A 549 -13.68 -17.64 3.71
N VAL A 550 -13.34 -18.87 3.30
CA VAL A 550 -13.42 -20.09 4.12
C VAL A 550 -12.33 -20.18 5.22
N MET A 551 -11.31 -19.32 5.18
CA MET A 551 -10.21 -19.31 6.16
C MET A 551 -10.70 -18.92 7.56
N ASN A 552 -10.30 -19.72 8.55
CA ASN A 552 -10.59 -19.52 9.97
C ASN A 552 -9.37 -19.87 10.84
N ASP A 553 -9.44 -19.59 12.14
CA ASP A 553 -8.36 -19.87 13.10
C ASP A 553 -7.92 -21.36 13.12
N PHE A 554 -8.82 -22.32 12.86
CA PHE A 554 -8.50 -23.75 12.81
C PHE A 554 -7.62 -24.09 11.60
N ILE A 555 -8.05 -23.72 10.39
CA ILE A 555 -7.31 -24.00 9.16
C ILE A 555 -5.92 -23.34 9.20
N VAL A 556 -5.83 -22.10 9.71
CA VAL A 556 -4.53 -21.41 9.85
C VAL A 556 -3.63 -22.11 10.88
N THR A 557 -4.19 -22.64 11.97
CA THR A 557 -3.43 -23.47 12.93
C THR A 557 -2.91 -24.75 12.26
N SER A 558 -3.73 -25.42 11.43
CA SER A 558 -3.32 -26.62 10.68
C SER A 558 -2.26 -26.31 9.62
N ILE A 559 -2.35 -25.18 8.91
CA ILE A 559 -1.30 -24.66 8.03
C ILE A 559 0.03 -24.54 8.79
N PHE A 560 0.03 -23.95 9.99
CA PHE A 560 1.22 -23.83 10.82
C PHE A 560 1.80 -25.19 11.26
N LYS A 561 0.96 -26.16 11.66
CA LYS A 561 1.41 -27.54 11.96
C LYS A 561 2.10 -28.19 10.76
N CYS A 562 1.47 -28.13 9.59
CA CYS A 562 1.96 -28.81 8.38
C CYS A 562 3.19 -28.14 7.77
N CYS A 563 3.43 -26.85 8.01
CA CYS A 563 4.46 -26.07 7.32
C CYS A 563 5.55 -25.57 8.30
N PRO A 564 6.43 -26.45 8.82
CA PRO A 564 7.41 -26.09 9.86
C PRO A 564 8.50 -25.11 9.39
N ALA A 565 8.63 -24.89 8.07
CA ALA A 565 9.56 -23.91 7.49
C ALA A 565 8.90 -22.56 7.15
N LEU A 566 7.63 -22.34 7.53
CA LEU A 566 6.88 -21.15 7.16
C LEU A 566 7.44 -19.91 7.85
N GLN A 567 7.79 -18.90 7.06
CA GLN A 567 8.32 -17.61 7.52
C GLN A 567 7.29 -16.49 7.35
N LYS A 568 6.35 -16.65 6.41
CA LYS A 568 5.31 -15.67 6.10
C LYS A 568 4.00 -16.36 5.73
N LEU A 569 2.90 -15.83 6.27
CA LEU A 569 1.53 -16.18 5.88
C LEU A 569 0.75 -14.88 5.61
N THR A 570 0.16 -14.74 4.44
CA THR A 570 -0.62 -13.57 4.04
C THR A 570 -2.09 -13.96 3.92
N ALA A 571 -2.95 -13.28 4.67
CA ALA A 571 -4.36 -13.63 4.87
C ALA A 571 -5.22 -12.35 4.93
N PHE A 572 -5.02 -11.41 4.00
CA PHE A 572 -5.89 -10.23 3.90
C PHE A 572 -7.33 -10.64 3.58
N ALA A 573 -8.31 -9.97 4.19
CA ALA A 573 -9.75 -10.26 4.04
C ALA A 573 -10.20 -11.68 4.46
N CYS A 574 -9.35 -12.48 5.11
CA CYS A 574 -9.72 -13.73 5.76
C CYS A 574 -10.40 -13.44 7.11
N PHE A 575 -11.61 -12.90 7.07
CA PHE A 575 -12.25 -12.25 8.23
C PHE A 575 -12.54 -13.18 9.44
N ASN A 576 -12.55 -14.50 9.26
CA ASN A 576 -12.72 -15.47 10.35
C ASN A 576 -11.38 -15.92 10.97
N VAL A 577 -10.25 -15.34 10.56
CA VAL A 577 -8.94 -15.47 11.21
C VAL A 577 -8.78 -14.30 12.20
N VAL A 578 -8.95 -14.60 13.48
CA VAL A 578 -9.14 -13.59 14.54
C VAL A 578 -8.24 -13.81 15.76
N ASN A 579 -8.17 -15.03 16.29
CA ASN A 579 -7.48 -15.34 17.54
C ASN A 579 -6.37 -16.39 17.37
N VAL A 580 -5.98 -16.72 16.13
CA VAL A 580 -4.93 -17.70 15.87
C VAL A 580 -3.60 -17.33 16.55
N ARG A 581 -2.98 -18.32 17.19
CA ARG A 581 -1.63 -18.20 17.75
C ARG A 581 -0.61 -18.35 16.64
N VAL A 582 0.15 -17.29 16.39
CA VAL A 582 1.20 -17.27 15.35
C VAL A 582 2.49 -17.87 15.93
N PRO A 583 3.11 -18.89 15.30
CA PRO A 583 4.32 -19.50 15.81
C PRO A 583 5.51 -18.54 15.83
N ALA A 584 6.50 -18.88 16.66
CA ALA A 584 7.75 -18.15 16.77
C ALA A 584 8.46 -18.04 15.41
N GLY A 585 8.69 -16.81 14.94
CA GLY A 585 9.38 -16.51 13.68
C GLY A 585 8.49 -16.31 12.46
N VAL A 586 7.17 -16.52 12.55
CA VAL A 586 6.25 -16.42 11.41
C VAL A 586 5.63 -15.02 11.28
N ALA A 587 5.67 -14.44 10.09
CA ALA A 587 4.98 -13.19 9.76
C ALA A 587 3.54 -13.45 9.27
N LEU A 588 2.55 -13.42 10.17
CA LEU A 588 1.13 -13.37 9.76
C LEU A 588 0.74 -11.94 9.36
N ILE A 589 0.28 -11.76 8.12
CA ILE A 589 -0.10 -10.47 7.54
C ILE A 589 -1.60 -10.47 7.21
N GLY A 590 -2.32 -9.43 7.60
CA GLY A 590 -3.70 -9.17 7.14
C GLY A 590 -4.84 -9.75 7.99
N GLY A 591 -4.56 -10.66 8.93
CA GLY A 591 -5.55 -11.21 9.86
C GLY A 591 -6.17 -10.16 10.80
N LEU A 592 -7.45 -10.32 11.15
CA LEU A 592 -8.17 -9.36 11.99
C LEU A 592 -7.78 -9.52 13.46
N ARG A 593 -7.06 -8.55 14.04
CA ARG A 593 -6.60 -8.61 15.45
C ARG A 593 -5.66 -9.77 15.78
N ALA A 594 -5.10 -10.46 14.78
CA ALA A 594 -3.94 -11.33 14.96
C ALA A 594 -2.93 -10.57 15.83
N GLN A 595 -2.70 -11.07 17.05
CA GLN A 595 -2.04 -10.27 18.08
C GLN A 595 -0.60 -10.00 17.64
N ASP A 596 -0.13 -8.74 17.78
CA ASP A 596 1.31 -8.46 17.73
C ASP A 596 2.00 -9.50 18.62
N SER A 597 3.09 -10.13 18.16
CA SER A 597 3.66 -11.33 18.78
C SER A 597 4.31 -11.03 20.15
N ILE A 598 3.45 -10.86 21.15
CA ILE A 598 3.76 -10.81 22.56
C ILE A 598 4.33 -12.18 22.91
N VAL A 599 5.62 -12.19 23.23
CA VAL A 599 6.27 -13.36 23.81
C VAL A 599 5.60 -13.63 25.16
N VAL A 600 4.76 -14.66 25.19
CA VAL A 600 4.41 -15.38 26.40
C VAL A 600 5.30 -16.61 26.39
N GLU A 601 6.25 -16.67 27.32
CA GLU A 601 7.12 -17.83 27.49
C GLU A 601 6.28 -19.04 27.94
N GLY A 602 6.51 -20.19 27.31
CA GLY A 602 5.77 -21.42 27.57
C GLY A 602 5.88 -22.40 26.40
N ASP A 603 6.54 -23.53 26.64
CA ASP A 603 6.71 -24.60 25.65
C ASP A 603 5.38 -25.29 25.31
N LEU A 604 5.18 -25.62 24.02
CA LEU A 604 4.26 -26.65 23.50
C LEU A 604 4.63 -27.02 22.06
#